data_AF-A0A978S9V2-F1
#
_entry.id   AF-A0A978S9V2-F1
#
_cell.length_a   1.000
_cell.length_b   1.000
_cell.length_c   1.000
_cell.angle_alpha   90.00
_cell.angle_beta   90.00
_cell.angle_gamma   90.00
#
_symmetry.space_group_name_H-M   'P 1'
#
loop_
_entity.id
_entity.type
_entity.pdbx_description
1 polymer ?
#
loop_
_entity_poly.entity_id
_entity_poly.type
_entity_poly.pdbx_seq_one_letter_code
_entity_poly.pdbx_strand_id
1 'polypeptide(L)'
;MDLVLALLFPFTLLLLGGGAASSMKLINQGNEALVERLGKYHRKLQPGLNFLIPVLDNIIVEDTVREQVLDITPQAAITKDSVSVEVNAIVYWQIVELEKAHYSIDNLALAIENIVNTTLRAKIGEMKLEETISGTPEINLALLKALDEVTEKWGVKILRVEVQHLSLPPTLQKSMEEERSAEIRKRASIAEAEGIAESMGLIFETLQKKSHDGLSMSEVLKFLVAQKYVQASKELSASPNAKIIFMDPKVLTEAMTDLMGADEGVKEPPQGGSTGNGNHN
;
A
#
# COMPACT_ATOMS: atom_id res chain seq x y z
N MET A 1 30.01 -0.56 -80.59
CA MET A 1 29.78 -1.24 -79.30
C MET A 1 30.32 -0.43 -78.13
N ASP A 2 31.38 0.37 -78.36
CA ASP A 2 32.07 1.14 -77.32
C ASP A 2 31.23 2.28 -76.71
N LEU A 3 30.40 2.97 -77.50
CA LEU A 3 29.52 4.04 -77.00
C LEU A 3 28.41 3.51 -76.07
N VAL A 4 27.89 2.32 -76.34
CA VAL A 4 26.85 1.66 -75.51
C VAL A 4 27.46 1.16 -74.21
N LEU A 5 28.68 0.61 -74.25
CA LEU A 5 29.42 0.22 -73.05
C LEU A 5 29.74 1.44 -72.16
N ALA A 6 30.16 2.56 -72.77
CA ALA A 6 30.50 3.79 -72.04
C ALA A 6 29.30 4.44 -71.34
N LEU A 7 28.08 4.30 -71.89
CA LEU A 7 26.85 4.79 -71.27
C LEU A 7 26.28 3.84 -70.20
N LEU A 8 26.44 2.53 -70.38
CA LEU A 8 25.96 1.53 -69.41
C LEU A 8 26.87 1.41 -68.18
N PHE A 9 28.18 1.61 -68.32
CA PHE A 9 29.15 1.49 -67.24
C PHE A 9 28.88 2.38 -66.01
N PRO A 10 28.57 3.69 -66.13
CA PRO A 10 28.22 4.51 -64.97
C PRO A 10 26.87 4.09 -64.36
N PHE A 11 25.92 3.59 -65.16
CA PHE A 11 24.63 3.11 -64.67
C PHE A 11 24.78 1.81 -63.88
N THR A 12 25.60 0.87 -64.34
CA THR A 12 25.91 -0.35 -63.60
C THR A 12 26.74 -0.06 -62.34
N LEU A 13 27.70 0.86 -62.38
CA LEU A 13 28.46 1.28 -61.20
C LEU A 13 27.58 1.97 -60.16
N LEU A 14 26.64 2.82 -60.59
CA LEU A 14 25.67 3.47 -59.70
C LEU A 14 24.69 2.45 -59.10
N LEU A 15 24.21 1.48 -59.89
CA LEU A 15 23.29 0.44 -59.43
C LEU A 15 23.99 -0.51 -58.42
N LEU A 16 25.24 -0.89 -58.71
CA LEU A 16 26.04 -1.78 -57.87
C LEU A 16 26.53 -1.06 -56.59
N GLY A 17 26.98 0.20 -56.72
CA GLY A 17 27.44 1.03 -55.60
C GLY A 17 26.29 1.51 -54.71
N GLY A 18 25.16 1.90 -55.30
CA GLY A 18 23.95 2.27 -54.59
C GLY A 18 23.35 1.07 -53.85
N GLY A 19 23.30 -0.10 -54.50
CA GLY A 19 22.89 -1.35 -53.88
C GLY A 19 23.76 -1.73 -52.67
N ALA A 20 25.07 -1.58 -52.78
CA ALA A 20 26.00 -1.85 -51.68
C ALA A 20 25.79 -0.90 -50.47
N ALA A 21 25.53 0.39 -50.68
CA ALA A 21 25.28 1.32 -49.58
C ALA A 21 23.96 1.01 -48.84
N SER A 22 22.91 0.63 -49.56
CA SER A 22 21.62 0.21 -48.98
C SER A 22 21.65 -1.18 -48.34
N SER A 23 22.74 -1.92 -48.48
CA SER A 23 22.84 -3.30 -47.99
C SER A 23 23.22 -3.40 -46.52
N MET A 24 23.82 -2.36 -45.94
CA MET A 24 24.33 -2.42 -44.58
C MET A 24 23.35 -1.80 -43.58
N LYS A 25 22.84 -2.62 -42.66
CA LYS A 25 22.01 -2.16 -41.54
C LYS A 25 22.72 -2.45 -40.22
N LEU A 26 22.86 -1.42 -39.40
CA LEU A 26 23.33 -1.54 -38.02
C LEU A 26 22.13 -1.82 -37.10
N ILE A 27 22.19 -2.90 -36.33
CA ILE A 27 21.23 -3.21 -35.27
C ILE A 27 21.87 -2.87 -33.92
N ASN A 28 21.14 -2.12 -33.10
CA ASN A 28 21.60 -1.69 -31.78
C ASN A 28 21.71 -2.87 -30.80
N GLN A 29 22.61 -2.76 -29.84
CA GLN A 29 22.73 -3.75 -28.75
C GLN A 29 21.42 -3.88 -27.97
N GLY A 30 20.99 -5.12 -27.73
CA GLY A 30 19.72 -5.44 -27.08
C GLY A 30 18.48 -5.31 -27.97
N ASN A 31 18.65 -5.11 -29.28
CA ASN A 31 17.58 -5.28 -30.27
C ASN A 31 17.92 -6.43 -31.21
N GLU A 32 16.88 -7.06 -31.75
CA GLU A 32 16.98 -8.03 -32.82
C GLU A 32 15.98 -7.66 -33.92
N ALA A 33 16.24 -8.12 -35.14
CA ALA A 33 15.33 -7.87 -36.25
C ALA A 33 15.08 -9.13 -37.08
N LEU A 34 13.89 -9.27 -37.65
CA LEU A 34 13.57 -10.38 -38.55
C LEU A 34 13.58 -9.90 -40.01
N VAL A 35 14.17 -10.73 -40.85
CA VAL A 35 14.28 -10.49 -42.28
C VAL A 35 13.48 -11.54 -43.03
N GLU A 36 12.63 -11.05 -43.92
CA GLU A 36 11.95 -11.87 -44.91
C GLU A 36 12.58 -11.68 -46.28
N ARG A 37 12.67 -12.78 -47.03
CA ARG A 37 13.02 -12.76 -48.44
C ARG A 37 11.84 -13.23 -49.25
N LEU A 38 11.34 -12.37 -50.14
CA LEU A 38 10.18 -12.67 -51.00
C LEU A 38 8.95 -13.18 -50.19
N GLY A 39 8.70 -12.60 -49.01
CA GLY A 39 7.56 -12.91 -48.15
C GLY A 39 7.68 -14.22 -47.35
N LYS A 40 8.89 -14.80 -47.25
CA LYS A 40 9.17 -15.93 -46.35
C LYS A 40 10.25 -15.53 -45.36
N TYR A 41 10.12 -16.02 -44.13
CA TYR A 41 11.18 -15.90 -43.13
C TYR A 41 12.50 -16.43 -43.69
N HIS A 42 13.56 -15.63 -43.54
CA HIS A 42 14.90 -15.98 -44.00
C HIS A 42 15.88 -16.15 -42.84
N ARG A 43 16.00 -15.14 -41.98
CA ARG A 43 16.90 -15.16 -40.81
C ARG A 43 16.60 -14.02 -39.83
N LYS A 44 17.14 -14.20 -38.62
CA LYS A 44 17.23 -13.19 -37.57
C LYS A 44 18.54 -12.41 -37.65
N LEU A 45 18.48 -11.09 -37.45
CA LEU A 45 19.63 -10.20 -37.33
C LEU A 45 19.97 -9.99 -35.85
N GLN A 46 21.23 -10.23 -35.50
CA GLN A 46 21.77 -9.98 -34.17
C GLN A 46 22.37 -8.56 -34.09
N PRO A 47 22.62 -8.02 -32.89
CA PRO A 47 23.29 -6.74 -32.73
C PRO A 47 24.61 -6.64 -33.49
N GLY A 48 24.82 -5.51 -34.16
CA GLY A 48 26.00 -5.25 -34.98
C GLY A 48 25.67 -4.98 -36.45
N LEU A 49 26.69 -5.02 -37.29
CA LEU A 49 26.58 -4.71 -38.71
C LEU A 49 26.06 -5.94 -39.47
N ASN A 50 24.88 -5.81 -40.05
CA ASN A 50 24.24 -6.85 -40.83
C ASN A 50 24.16 -6.44 -42.30
N PHE A 51 24.44 -7.39 -43.19
CA PHE A 51 24.34 -7.21 -44.64
C PHE A 51 22.99 -7.75 -45.13
N LEU A 52 22.27 -6.99 -45.94
CA LEU A 52 20.96 -7.27 -46.50
C LEU A 52 21.02 -7.11 -48.01
N ILE A 53 20.37 -8.00 -48.75
CA ILE A 53 20.31 -7.84 -50.20
C ILE A 53 19.19 -6.84 -50.52
N PRO A 54 19.52 -5.63 -51.01
CA PRO A 54 18.50 -4.65 -51.36
C PRO A 54 17.54 -5.25 -52.38
N VAL A 55 16.25 -4.88 -52.31
CA VAL A 55 15.13 -5.40 -53.14
C VAL A 55 14.63 -6.79 -52.76
N LEU A 56 15.50 -7.73 -52.38
CA LEU A 56 15.09 -9.10 -52.02
C LEU A 56 14.76 -9.27 -50.54
N ASP A 57 15.57 -8.66 -49.67
CA ASP A 57 15.45 -8.75 -48.21
C ASP A 57 14.69 -7.54 -47.67
N ASN A 58 13.67 -7.77 -46.85
CA ASN A 58 12.94 -6.73 -46.13
C ASN A 58 12.98 -7.01 -44.62
N ILE A 59 13.22 -5.97 -43.82
CA ILE A 59 13.09 -6.05 -42.36
C ILE A 59 11.61 -5.85 -42.03
N ILE A 60 10.98 -6.85 -41.42
CA ILE A 60 9.55 -6.81 -41.08
C ILE A 60 9.35 -6.27 -39.66
N VAL A 61 10.20 -6.69 -38.73
CA VAL A 61 10.15 -6.27 -37.32
C VAL A 61 11.55 -6.06 -36.79
N GLU A 62 11.72 -4.99 -36.01
CA GLU A 62 12.88 -4.75 -35.15
C GLU A 62 12.31 -4.50 -33.75
N ASP A 63 12.66 -5.36 -32.80
CA ASP A 63 12.17 -5.25 -31.42
C ASP A 63 13.30 -5.47 -30.41
N THR A 64 13.06 -5.04 -29.18
CA THR A 64 14.00 -5.17 -28.09
C THR A 64 13.89 -6.53 -27.43
N VAL A 65 15.05 -7.13 -27.12
CA VAL A 65 15.14 -8.35 -26.29
C VAL A 65 15.39 -8.01 -24.82
N ARG A 66 15.35 -6.72 -24.46
CA ARG A 66 15.51 -6.26 -23.08
C ARG A 66 14.25 -6.57 -22.27
N GLU A 67 14.36 -6.52 -20.95
CA GLU A 67 13.21 -6.57 -20.05
C GLU A 67 12.26 -5.39 -20.33
N GLN A 68 11.01 -5.72 -20.57
CA GLN A 68 9.91 -4.82 -20.85
C GLN A 68 8.88 -4.92 -19.72
N VAL A 69 8.16 -3.83 -19.52
CA VAL A 69 7.12 -3.71 -18.50
C VAL A 69 5.78 -3.52 -19.19
N LEU A 70 4.80 -4.34 -18.82
CA LEU A 70 3.41 -4.20 -19.23
C LEU A 70 2.56 -3.90 -18.00
N ASP A 71 1.94 -2.73 -17.99
CA ASP A 71 0.95 -2.34 -16.99
C ASP A 71 -0.42 -2.85 -17.41
N ILE A 72 -1.11 -3.54 -16.50
CA ILE A 72 -2.38 -4.19 -16.75
C ILE A 72 -3.50 -3.26 -16.33
N THR A 73 -4.48 -3.06 -17.20
CA THR A 73 -5.60 -2.18 -16.91
C THR A 73 -6.35 -2.64 -15.64
N PRO A 74 -6.74 -1.72 -14.74
CA PRO A 74 -7.52 -2.09 -13.56
C PRO A 74 -8.84 -2.77 -13.95
N GLN A 75 -9.14 -3.89 -13.32
CA GLN A 75 -10.35 -4.66 -13.54
C GLN A 75 -11.10 -4.89 -12.22
N ALA A 76 -12.42 -4.83 -12.28
CA ALA A 76 -13.27 -5.22 -11.15
C ALA A 76 -13.35 -6.76 -11.06
N ALA A 77 -13.14 -7.26 -9.85
CA ALA A 77 -13.30 -8.66 -9.48
C ALA A 77 -14.15 -8.76 -8.21
N ILE A 78 -14.85 -9.88 -8.06
CA ILE A 78 -15.67 -10.15 -6.87
C ILE A 78 -14.99 -11.28 -6.10
N THR A 79 -14.69 -11.04 -4.83
CA THR A 79 -14.12 -12.02 -3.91
C THR A 79 -15.15 -13.07 -3.50
N LYS A 80 -14.70 -14.15 -2.86
CA LYS A 80 -15.57 -15.23 -2.36
C LYS A 80 -16.67 -14.79 -1.40
N ASP A 81 -16.42 -13.72 -0.64
CA ASP A 81 -17.35 -13.09 0.30
C ASP A 81 -18.20 -11.97 -0.35
N SER A 82 -18.27 -11.94 -1.68
CA SER A 82 -19.10 -11.01 -2.46
C SER A 82 -18.70 -9.54 -2.33
N VAL A 83 -17.43 -9.25 -2.08
CA VAL A 83 -16.89 -7.89 -2.09
C VAL A 83 -16.35 -7.57 -3.48
N SER A 84 -16.78 -6.43 -4.03
CA SER A 84 -16.20 -5.89 -5.26
C SER A 84 -14.87 -5.21 -4.95
N VAL A 85 -13.81 -5.63 -5.63
CA VAL A 85 -12.46 -5.04 -5.53
C VAL A 85 -11.95 -4.71 -6.93
N GLU A 86 -11.25 -3.59 -7.07
CA GLU A 86 -10.51 -3.30 -8.30
C GLU A 86 -9.05 -3.70 -8.12
N VAL A 87 -8.52 -4.44 -9.10
CA VAL A 87 -7.16 -4.97 -9.06
C VAL A 87 -6.44 -4.69 -10.37
N ASN A 88 -5.19 -4.28 -10.25
CA ASN A 88 -4.26 -4.15 -11.34
C ASN A 88 -2.93 -4.85 -11.01
N ALA A 89 -2.13 -5.10 -12.04
CA ALA A 89 -0.85 -5.79 -11.92
C ALA A 89 0.16 -5.24 -12.92
N ILE A 90 1.44 -5.48 -12.65
CA ILE A 90 2.53 -5.22 -13.58
C ILE A 90 3.17 -6.56 -13.95
N VAL A 91 3.40 -6.76 -15.24
CA VAL A 91 4.11 -7.93 -15.76
C VAL A 91 5.46 -7.47 -16.32
N TYR A 92 6.53 -8.10 -15.86
CA TYR A 92 7.86 -7.93 -16.44
C TYR A 92 8.16 -9.15 -17.31
N TRP A 93 8.51 -8.90 -18.55
CA TRP A 93 8.69 -9.93 -19.56
C TRP A 93 9.82 -9.55 -20.51
N GLN A 94 10.34 -10.54 -21.22
CA GLN A 94 11.33 -10.31 -22.28
C GLN A 94 11.10 -11.29 -23.43
N ILE A 95 11.43 -10.84 -24.64
CA ILE A 95 11.44 -11.68 -25.83
C ILE A 95 12.74 -12.49 -25.83
N VAL A 96 12.63 -13.82 -25.78
CA VAL A 96 13.77 -14.74 -25.90
C VAL A 96 13.96 -15.15 -27.36
N GLU A 97 12.86 -15.41 -28.07
CA GLU A 97 12.85 -15.81 -29.47
C GLU A 97 11.95 -14.88 -30.29
N LEU A 98 12.54 -13.85 -30.91
CA LEU A 98 11.80 -12.85 -31.69
C LEU A 98 11.02 -13.46 -32.87
N GLU A 99 11.58 -14.47 -33.53
CA GLU A 99 10.92 -15.19 -34.63
C GLU A 99 9.60 -15.80 -34.15
N LYS A 100 9.64 -16.52 -33.03
CA LYS A 100 8.48 -17.17 -32.45
C LYS A 100 7.47 -16.14 -31.96
N ALA A 101 7.92 -15.05 -31.35
CA ALA A 101 7.04 -13.99 -30.86
C ALA A 101 6.26 -13.33 -32.00
N HIS A 102 6.91 -13.03 -33.13
CA HIS A 102 6.27 -12.37 -34.26
C HIS A 102 5.29 -13.28 -35.03
N TYR A 103 5.66 -14.54 -35.25
CA TYR A 103 4.84 -15.45 -36.07
C TYR A 103 3.81 -16.26 -35.29
N SER A 104 3.97 -16.41 -33.97
CA SER A 104 3.04 -17.22 -33.16
C SER A 104 1.85 -16.42 -32.62
N ILE A 105 2.00 -15.10 -32.50
CA ILE A 105 0.94 -14.23 -31.99
C ILE A 105 1.03 -12.83 -32.60
N ASP A 106 -0.13 -12.25 -32.91
CA ASP A 106 -0.22 -10.91 -33.50
C ASP A 106 0.04 -9.82 -32.45
N ASN A 107 -0.87 -9.66 -31.49
CA ASN A 107 -0.72 -8.70 -30.39
C ASN A 107 -0.34 -9.41 -29.08
N LEU A 108 0.96 -9.54 -28.85
CA LEU A 108 1.51 -10.17 -27.65
C LEU A 108 1.07 -9.49 -26.35
N ALA A 109 1.10 -8.15 -26.29
CA ALA A 109 0.76 -7.40 -25.09
C ALA A 109 -0.71 -7.61 -24.70
N LEU A 110 -1.62 -7.53 -25.67
CA LEU A 110 -3.05 -7.78 -25.45
C LEU A 110 -3.32 -9.22 -25.00
N ALA A 111 -2.58 -10.19 -25.53
CA ALA A 111 -2.74 -11.58 -25.16
C ALA A 111 -2.29 -11.85 -23.71
N ILE A 112 -1.15 -11.29 -23.31
CA ILE A 112 -0.68 -11.31 -21.91
C ILE A 112 -1.73 -10.66 -21.00
N GLU A 113 -2.24 -9.48 -21.38
CA GLU A 113 -3.27 -8.77 -20.62
C GLU A 113 -4.53 -9.61 -20.40
N ASN A 114 -5.02 -10.28 -21.44
CA ASN A 114 -6.19 -11.15 -21.34
C ASN A 114 -5.97 -12.36 -20.41
N ILE A 115 -4.78 -12.97 -20.43
CA ILE A 115 -4.45 -14.08 -19.55
C ILE A 115 -4.39 -13.61 -18.10
N VAL A 116 -3.73 -12.46 -17.85
CA VAL A 116 -3.68 -11.85 -16.51
C VAL A 116 -5.09 -11.56 -16.01
N ASN A 117 -5.92 -10.88 -16.80
CA ASN A 117 -7.28 -10.51 -16.41
C ASN A 117 -8.15 -11.72 -16.08
N THR A 118 -8.03 -12.79 -16.87
CA THR A 118 -8.78 -14.03 -16.64
C THR A 118 -8.30 -14.74 -15.37
N THR A 119 -6.98 -14.81 -15.17
CA THR A 119 -6.36 -15.50 -14.03
C THR A 119 -6.58 -14.73 -12.72
N LEU A 120 -6.44 -13.40 -12.73
CA LEU A 120 -6.76 -12.53 -11.60
C LEU A 120 -8.20 -12.73 -11.15
N ARG A 121 -9.15 -12.64 -12.08
CA ARG A 121 -10.59 -12.80 -11.78
C ARG A 121 -10.89 -14.17 -11.18
N ALA A 122 -10.30 -15.24 -11.73
CA ALA A 122 -10.48 -16.59 -11.20
C ALA A 122 -9.90 -16.72 -9.78
N LYS A 123 -8.65 -16.30 -9.57
CA LYS A 123 -7.96 -16.46 -8.28
C LYS A 123 -8.60 -15.62 -7.17
N ILE A 124 -8.97 -14.38 -7.46
CA ILE A 124 -9.66 -13.50 -6.50
C ILE A 124 -11.04 -14.08 -6.13
N GLY A 125 -11.76 -14.67 -7.09
CA GLY A 125 -13.06 -15.30 -6.83
C GLY A 125 -12.99 -16.50 -5.87
N GLU A 126 -11.83 -17.14 -5.73
CA GLU A 126 -11.62 -18.26 -4.82
C GLU A 126 -11.21 -17.83 -3.40
N MET A 127 -10.77 -16.59 -3.22
CA MET A 127 -10.20 -16.05 -1.98
C MET A 127 -11.19 -15.09 -1.29
N LYS A 128 -11.17 -15.05 0.04
CA LYS A 128 -11.88 -14.01 0.81
C LYS A 128 -11.15 -12.67 0.70
N LEU A 129 -11.78 -11.57 1.09
CA LEU A 129 -11.16 -10.24 1.01
C LEU A 129 -9.82 -10.16 1.79
N GLU A 130 -9.81 -10.56 3.07
CA GLU A 130 -8.61 -10.51 3.92
C GLU A 130 -7.49 -11.42 3.39
N GLU A 131 -7.85 -12.58 2.85
CA GLU A 131 -6.94 -13.53 2.20
C GLU A 131 -6.36 -12.94 0.91
N THR A 132 -7.14 -12.18 0.16
CA THR A 132 -6.67 -11.53 -1.07
C THR A 132 -5.66 -10.42 -0.76
N ILE A 133 -5.90 -9.64 0.31
CA ILE A 133 -4.99 -8.57 0.76
C ILE A 133 -3.67 -9.15 1.29
N SER A 134 -3.73 -10.22 2.07
CA SER A 134 -2.55 -10.85 2.68
C SER A 134 -1.83 -11.84 1.74
N GLY A 135 -2.56 -12.42 0.79
CA GLY A 135 -2.13 -13.50 -0.11
C GLY A 135 -1.58 -13.04 -1.45
N THR A 136 -1.19 -11.77 -1.61
CA THR A 136 -0.54 -11.26 -2.83
C THR A 136 0.58 -12.15 -3.37
N PRO A 137 1.49 -12.73 -2.54
CA PRO A 137 2.51 -13.66 -3.04
C PRO A 137 1.95 -14.92 -3.71
N GLU A 138 0.82 -15.44 -3.22
CA GLU A 138 0.15 -16.61 -3.80
C GLU A 138 -0.48 -16.27 -5.15
N ILE A 139 -1.07 -15.07 -5.27
CA ILE A 139 -1.65 -14.57 -6.52
C ILE A 139 -0.54 -14.36 -7.56
N ASN A 140 0.58 -13.74 -7.17
CA ASN A 140 1.73 -13.53 -8.05
C ASN A 140 2.27 -14.87 -8.60
N LEU A 141 2.35 -15.90 -7.76
CA LEU A 141 2.80 -17.23 -8.17
C LEU A 141 1.82 -17.90 -9.14
N ALA A 142 0.51 -17.79 -8.87
CA ALA A 142 -0.53 -18.32 -9.75
C ALA A 142 -0.50 -17.64 -11.14
N LEU A 143 -0.34 -16.32 -11.16
CA LEU A 143 -0.22 -15.54 -12.41
C LEU A 143 1.04 -15.91 -13.19
N LEU A 144 2.19 -15.99 -12.50
CA LEU A 144 3.44 -16.39 -13.13
C LEU A 144 3.29 -17.76 -13.80
N LYS A 145 2.72 -18.74 -13.09
CA LYS A 145 2.53 -20.10 -13.63
C LYS A 145 1.59 -20.13 -14.83
N ALA A 146 0.45 -19.42 -14.76
CA ALA A 146 -0.53 -19.39 -15.84
C ALA A 146 0.00 -18.70 -17.10
N LEU A 147 0.79 -17.64 -16.93
CA LEU A 147 1.43 -16.96 -18.04
C LEU A 147 2.55 -17.81 -18.66
N ASP A 148 3.46 -18.33 -17.85
CA ASP A 148 4.66 -19.05 -18.32
C ASP A 148 4.30 -20.24 -19.22
N GLU A 149 3.27 -21.01 -18.85
CA GLU A 149 2.76 -22.15 -19.63
C GLU A 149 2.33 -21.79 -21.06
N VAL A 150 1.82 -20.56 -21.24
CA VAL A 150 1.31 -20.08 -22.53
C VAL A 150 2.39 -19.31 -23.28
N THR A 151 3.10 -18.40 -22.60
CA THR A 151 4.07 -17.47 -23.23
C THR A 151 5.33 -18.16 -23.73
N GLU A 152 5.70 -19.32 -23.16
CA GLU A 152 6.80 -20.14 -23.68
C GLU A 152 6.56 -20.57 -25.14
N LYS A 153 5.29 -20.81 -25.52
CA LYS A 153 4.90 -21.12 -26.91
C LYS A 153 5.02 -19.93 -27.84
N TRP A 154 5.13 -18.72 -27.32
CA TRP A 154 5.36 -17.50 -28.08
C TRP A 154 6.82 -17.03 -28.04
N GLY A 155 7.72 -17.77 -27.38
CA GLY A 155 9.13 -17.37 -27.29
C GLY A 155 9.35 -16.20 -26.33
N VAL A 156 8.44 -16.03 -25.39
CA VAL A 156 8.42 -14.94 -24.41
C VAL A 156 8.59 -15.53 -23.02
N LYS A 157 9.47 -14.92 -22.23
CA LYS A 157 9.72 -15.33 -20.86
C LYS A 157 9.16 -14.28 -19.91
N ILE A 158 8.35 -14.73 -18.96
CA ILE A 158 7.90 -13.89 -17.84
C ILE A 158 8.96 -13.93 -16.76
N LEU A 159 9.38 -12.76 -16.29
CA LEU A 159 10.40 -12.61 -15.26
C LEU A 159 9.78 -12.48 -13.88
N ARG A 160 8.75 -11.63 -13.77
CA ARG A 160 7.98 -11.47 -12.54
C ARG A 160 6.58 -10.93 -12.85
N VAL A 161 5.66 -11.16 -11.92
CA VAL A 161 4.34 -10.53 -11.90
C VAL A 161 4.14 -9.94 -10.51
N GLU A 162 3.73 -8.69 -10.46
CA GLU A 162 3.46 -7.98 -9.21
C GLU A 162 2.05 -7.41 -9.26
N VAL A 163 1.16 -7.94 -8.42
CA VAL A 163 -0.11 -7.28 -8.12
C VAL A 163 0.18 -6.00 -7.35
N GLN A 164 -0.33 -4.85 -7.83
CA GLN A 164 -0.03 -3.57 -7.23
C GLN A 164 -0.87 -3.33 -5.97
N HIS A 165 -2.14 -2.94 -6.16
CA HIS A 165 -3.02 -2.51 -5.07
C HIS A 165 -4.42 -3.07 -5.31
N LEU A 166 -5.08 -3.46 -4.22
CA LEU A 166 -6.50 -3.77 -4.20
C LEU A 166 -7.26 -2.52 -3.76
N SER A 167 -8.03 -1.92 -4.66
CA SER A 167 -8.87 -0.78 -4.34
C SER A 167 -10.27 -1.26 -3.93
N LEU A 168 -10.69 -0.80 -2.75
CA LEU A 168 -11.99 -1.11 -2.15
C LEU A 168 -12.95 0.06 -2.33
N PRO A 169 -14.27 -0.19 -2.37
CA PRO A 169 -15.25 0.89 -2.25
C PRO A 169 -15.03 1.67 -0.94
N PRO A 170 -15.02 3.01 -0.98
CA PRO A 170 -14.66 3.85 0.17
C PRO A 170 -15.59 3.65 1.38
N THR A 171 -16.83 3.23 1.14
CA THR A 171 -17.81 2.91 2.18
C THR A 171 -17.37 1.70 3.00
N LEU A 172 -16.95 0.62 2.33
CA LEU A 172 -16.48 -0.61 3.00
C LEU A 172 -15.15 -0.37 3.71
N GLN A 173 -14.22 0.34 3.06
CA GLN A 173 -12.94 0.68 3.67
C GLN A 173 -13.12 1.42 5.01
N LYS A 174 -13.99 2.43 5.04
CA LYS A 174 -14.29 3.17 6.26
C LYS A 174 -14.87 2.29 7.36
N SER A 175 -15.82 1.42 7.02
CA SER A 175 -16.40 0.48 8.01
C SER A 175 -15.37 -0.50 8.56
N MET A 176 -14.48 -1.03 7.72
CA MET A 176 -13.39 -1.91 8.16
C MET A 176 -12.37 -1.17 9.04
N GLU A 177 -12.04 0.09 8.72
CA GLU A 177 -11.17 0.93 9.54
C GLU A 177 -11.78 1.19 10.93
N GLU A 178 -13.09 1.47 10.99
CA GLU A 178 -13.82 1.64 12.25
C GLU A 178 -13.84 0.34 13.08
N GLU A 179 -14.15 -0.79 12.45
CA GLU A 179 -14.16 -2.10 13.10
C GLU A 179 -12.78 -2.49 13.63
N ARG A 180 -11.74 -2.36 12.79
CA ARG A 180 -10.34 -2.66 13.18
C ARG A 180 -9.87 -1.72 14.29
N SER A 181 -10.24 -0.44 14.24
CA SER A 181 -9.93 0.51 15.31
C SER A 181 -10.60 0.13 16.63
N ALA A 182 -11.86 -0.31 16.60
CA ALA A 182 -12.58 -0.78 17.78
C ALA A 182 -11.94 -2.06 18.35
N GLU A 183 -11.56 -3.01 17.49
CA GLU A 183 -10.90 -4.24 17.92
C GLU A 183 -9.51 -3.96 18.52
N ILE A 184 -8.71 -3.09 17.90
CA ILE A 184 -7.42 -2.66 18.43
C ILE A 184 -7.59 -2.00 19.80
N ARG A 185 -8.58 -1.09 19.96
CA ARG A 185 -8.87 -0.46 21.27
C ARG A 185 -9.26 -1.48 22.33
N LYS A 186 -10.07 -2.47 21.97
CA LYS A 186 -10.44 -3.57 22.86
C LYS A 186 -9.20 -4.38 23.28
N ARG A 187 -8.35 -4.77 22.32
CA ARG A 187 -7.12 -5.52 22.60
C ARG A 187 -6.16 -4.72 23.47
N ALA A 188 -6.01 -3.41 23.21
CA ALA A 188 -5.18 -2.52 24.01
C ALA A 188 -5.69 -2.42 25.47
N SER A 189 -7.00 -2.28 25.67
CA SER A 189 -7.59 -2.24 27.01
C SER A 189 -7.40 -3.54 27.80
N ILE A 190 -7.50 -4.70 27.14
CA ILE A 190 -7.22 -6.00 27.76
C ILE A 190 -5.75 -6.10 28.15
N ALA A 191 -4.84 -5.78 27.24
CA ALA A 191 -3.40 -5.82 27.49
C ALA A 191 -3.00 -4.86 28.63
N GLU A 192 -3.63 -3.69 28.72
CA GLU A 192 -3.41 -2.74 29.82
C GLU A 192 -3.90 -3.32 31.16
N ALA A 193 -5.09 -3.91 31.19
CA ALA A 193 -5.62 -4.54 32.40
C ALA A 193 -4.75 -5.72 32.87
N GLU A 194 -4.26 -6.54 31.93
CA GLU A 194 -3.32 -7.63 32.20
C GLU A 194 -1.99 -7.10 32.76
N GLY A 195 -1.42 -6.05 32.14
CA GLY A 195 -0.18 -5.42 32.62
C GLY A 195 -0.31 -4.79 34.02
N ILE A 196 -1.47 -4.19 34.34
CA ILE A 196 -1.76 -3.69 35.69
C ILE A 196 -1.81 -4.85 36.69
N ALA A 197 -2.50 -5.94 36.35
CA ALA A 197 -2.60 -7.11 37.22
C ALA A 197 -1.25 -7.76 37.48
N GLU A 198 -0.41 -7.90 36.44
CA GLU A 198 0.95 -8.44 36.56
C GLU A 198 1.83 -7.55 37.43
N SER A 199 1.81 -6.22 37.19
CA SER A 199 2.55 -5.25 38.01
C SER A 199 2.13 -5.31 39.48
N MET A 200 0.83 -5.41 39.75
CA MET A 200 0.30 -5.56 41.11
C MET A 200 0.79 -6.85 41.78
N GLY A 201 0.83 -7.96 41.04
CA GLY A 201 1.37 -9.23 41.53
C GLY A 201 2.85 -9.12 41.94
N LEU A 202 3.68 -8.50 41.09
CA LEU A 202 5.10 -8.28 41.38
C LEU A 202 5.31 -7.37 42.59
N ILE A 203 4.53 -6.28 42.71
CA ILE A 203 4.58 -5.38 43.88
C ILE A 203 4.20 -6.15 45.15
N PHE A 204 3.15 -6.97 45.10
CA PHE A 204 2.73 -7.78 46.23
C PHE A 204 3.82 -8.75 46.68
N GLU A 205 4.41 -9.51 45.76
CA GLU A 205 5.49 -10.46 46.06
C GLU A 205 6.72 -9.76 46.67
N THR A 206 7.13 -8.63 46.08
CA THR A 206 8.28 -7.87 46.56
C THR A 206 8.06 -7.28 47.96
N LEU A 207 6.83 -6.85 48.28
CA LEU A 207 6.46 -6.38 49.62
C LEU A 207 6.41 -7.53 50.63
N GLN A 208 5.87 -8.68 50.26
CA GLN A 208 5.84 -9.87 51.12
C GLN A 208 7.26 -10.35 51.47
N LYS A 209 8.17 -10.34 50.49
CA LYS A 209 9.56 -10.78 50.70
C LYS A 209 10.38 -9.82 51.57
N LYS A 210 10.09 -8.53 51.54
CA LYS A 210 10.83 -7.50 52.30
C LYS A 210 10.36 -7.31 53.74
N SER A 211 9.16 -7.76 54.09
CA SER A 211 8.61 -7.60 55.44
C SER A 211 8.67 -8.91 56.23
N HIS A 212 9.55 -8.97 57.23
CA HIS A 212 9.64 -10.07 58.20
C HIS A 212 8.49 -10.09 59.21
N ASP A 213 7.64 -9.07 59.24
CA ASP A 213 6.47 -8.94 60.12
C ASP A 213 5.24 -8.74 59.24
N GLY A 214 4.22 -9.57 59.41
CA GLY A 214 3.10 -9.72 58.47
C GLY A 214 2.35 -8.41 58.22
N LEU A 215 2.57 -7.81 57.04
CA LEU A 215 1.80 -6.66 56.57
C LEU A 215 0.33 -7.06 56.37
N SER A 216 -0.57 -6.17 56.77
CA SER A 216 -2.00 -6.32 56.52
C SER A 216 -2.31 -5.99 55.07
N MET A 217 -3.20 -6.77 54.43
CA MET A 217 -3.78 -6.47 53.10
C MET A 217 -4.26 -5.01 52.98
N SER A 218 -4.61 -4.38 54.11
CA SER A 218 -4.96 -2.97 54.20
C SER A 218 -3.86 -2.00 53.72
N GLU A 219 -2.58 -2.27 53.99
CA GLU A 219 -1.48 -1.35 53.64
C GLU A 219 -1.15 -1.39 52.15
N VAL A 220 -1.22 -2.58 51.54
CA VAL A 220 -1.11 -2.74 50.08
C VAL A 220 -2.26 -2.02 49.37
N LEU A 221 -3.49 -2.16 49.88
CA LEU A 221 -4.66 -1.48 49.33
C LEU A 221 -4.54 0.05 49.44
N LYS A 222 -4.04 0.57 50.56
CA LYS A 222 -3.78 2.01 50.76
C LYS A 222 -2.73 2.54 49.78
N PHE A 223 -1.63 1.81 49.57
CA PHE A 223 -0.61 2.18 48.59
C PHE A 223 -1.20 2.22 47.16
N LEU A 224 -2.02 1.24 46.78
CA LEU A 224 -2.68 1.21 45.48
C LEU A 224 -3.67 2.36 45.28
N VAL A 225 -4.49 2.67 46.28
CA VAL A 225 -5.41 3.81 46.24
C VAL A 225 -4.64 5.12 46.08
N ALA A 226 -3.55 5.30 46.84
CA ALA A 226 -2.70 6.46 46.71
C ALA A 226 -2.09 6.57 45.31
N GLN A 227 -1.63 5.46 44.72
CA GLN A 227 -1.05 5.45 43.38
C GLN A 227 -2.09 5.80 42.30
N LYS A 228 -3.30 5.23 42.38
CA LYS A 228 -4.42 5.58 41.48
C LYS A 228 -4.85 7.03 41.62
N TYR A 229 -4.85 7.57 42.83
CA TYR A 229 -5.14 8.99 43.07
C TYR A 229 -4.10 9.90 42.41
N VAL A 230 -2.81 9.58 42.56
CA VAL A 230 -1.72 10.31 41.90
C VAL A 230 -1.82 10.21 40.37
N GLN A 231 -2.13 9.04 39.84
CA GLN A 231 -2.29 8.82 38.40
C GLN A 231 -3.47 9.62 37.82
N ALA A 232 -4.63 9.58 38.49
CA ALA A 232 -5.80 10.37 38.11
C ALA A 232 -5.52 11.88 38.18
N SER A 233 -4.79 12.34 39.20
CA SER A 233 -4.37 13.74 39.32
C SER A 233 -3.43 14.16 38.17
N LYS A 234 -2.51 13.28 37.75
CA LYS A 234 -1.62 13.51 36.61
C LYS A 234 -2.38 13.59 35.29
N GLU A 235 -3.31 12.68 35.03
CA GLU A 235 -4.17 12.71 33.83
C GLU A 235 -5.07 13.95 33.81
N LEU A 236 -5.66 14.30 34.96
CA LEU A 236 -6.46 15.52 35.10
C LEU A 236 -5.62 16.77 34.85
N SER A 237 -4.36 16.80 35.27
CA SER A 237 -3.42 17.91 35.03
C SER A 237 -2.91 17.97 33.59
N ALA A 238 -2.86 16.84 32.88
CA ALA A 238 -2.40 16.73 31.50
C ALA A 238 -3.50 16.97 30.45
N SER A 239 -4.77 17.02 30.88
CA SER A 239 -5.90 17.29 29.99
C SER A 239 -5.84 18.71 29.42
N PRO A 240 -6.09 18.92 28.12
CA PRO A 240 -6.02 20.25 27.50
C PRO A 240 -7.00 21.28 28.08
N ASN A 241 -8.00 20.85 28.86
CA ASN A 241 -8.96 21.72 29.58
C ASN A 241 -8.63 21.91 31.08
N ALA A 242 -7.48 21.44 31.56
CA ALA A 242 -7.10 21.56 32.96
C ALA A 242 -6.74 23.02 33.31
N LYS A 243 -7.63 23.71 34.03
CA LYS A 243 -7.36 25.07 34.50
C LYS A 243 -6.67 25.02 35.86
N ILE A 244 -5.35 25.17 35.87
CA ILE A 244 -4.57 25.27 37.11
C ILE A 244 -4.82 26.66 37.70
N ILE A 245 -5.60 26.72 38.79
CA ILE A 245 -5.81 27.96 39.55
C ILE A 245 -4.71 28.05 40.62
N PHE A 246 -3.73 28.91 40.39
CA PHE A 246 -2.79 29.32 41.43
C PHE A 246 -3.47 30.40 42.28
N MET A 247 -3.80 30.09 43.53
CA MET A 247 -4.23 31.09 44.49
C MET A 247 -3.01 31.65 45.23
N ASP A 248 -2.91 32.98 45.31
CA ASP A 248 -1.90 33.67 46.10
C ASP A 248 -2.15 33.36 47.59
N PRO A 249 -1.13 32.92 48.36
CA PRO A 249 -1.28 32.59 49.78
C PRO A 249 -1.89 33.70 50.63
N LYS A 250 -1.78 34.98 50.22
CA LYS A 250 -2.43 36.09 50.94
C LYS A 250 -3.96 36.02 50.87
N VAL A 251 -4.50 35.68 49.69
CA VAL A 251 -5.95 35.58 49.44
C VAL A 251 -6.54 34.38 50.18
N LEU A 252 -5.77 33.29 50.31
CA LEU A 252 -6.17 32.12 51.08
C LEU A 252 -6.28 32.43 52.58
N THR A 253 -5.36 33.25 53.08
CA THR A 253 -5.32 33.66 54.49
C THR A 253 -6.48 34.61 54.80
N GLU A 254 -6.77 35.57 53.91
CA GLU A 254 -7.95 36.44 54.04
C GLU A 254 -9.26 35.66 54.02
N ALA A 255 -9.45 34.76 53.06
CA ALA A 255 -10.67 33.94 52.97
C ALA A 255 -10.87 33.02 54.19
N MET A 256 -9.79 32.49 54.78
CA MET A 256 -9.87 31.72 56.02
C MET A 256 -10.12 32.60 57.26
N THR A 257 -9.58 33.82 57.29
CA THR A 257 -9.79 34.76 58.39
C THR A 257 -11.23 35.28 58.40
N ASP A 258 -11.80 35.53 57.23
CA ASP A 258 -13.19 35.98 57.04
C ASP A 258 -14.20 34.88 57.45
N LEU A 259 -13.85 33.61 57.22
CA LEU A 259 -14.63 32.45 57.67
C LEU A 259 -14.52 32.17 59.18
N MET A 260 -13.43 32.60 59.83
CA MET A 260 -13.21 32.41 61.27
C MET A 260 -13.62 33.62 62.13
N GLY A 261 -13.83 34.80 61.54
CA GLY A 261 -14.13 36.06 62.25
C GLY A 261 -15.61 36.35 62.53
N ALA A 262 -16.54 35.51 62.09
CA ALA A 262 -17.97 35.74 62.24
C ALA A 262 -18.57 35.04 63.47
N ASP A 263 -18.23 35.50 64.68
CA ASP A 263 -19.06 35.28 65.87
C ASP A 263 -18.78 36.32 66.98
N GLU A 264 -19.50 37.44 66.99
CA GLU A 264 -19.96 38.14 68.21
C GLU A 264 -21.10 39.12 67.86
N GLY A 265 -22.24 39.01 68.56
CA GLY A 265 -23.16 40.14 68.76
C GLY A 265 -24.66 39.92 68.50
N VAL A 266 -25.35 39.25 69.43
CA VAL A 266 -26.82 39.26 69.56
C VAL A 266 -27.33 40.66 69.91
N LYS A 267 -28.35 41.15 69.18
CA LYS A 267 -29.32 42.15 69.67
C LYS A 267 -30.75 41.77 69.24
N GLU A 268 -31.61 41.61 70.24
CA GLU A 268 -33.05 41.31 70.14
C GLU A 268 -33.89 42.49 69.58
N PRO A 269 -35.15 42.23 69.15
CA PRO A 269 -35.89 43.05 68.18
C PRO A 269 -36.88 44.05 68.81
N PRO A 270 -37.48 44.96 68.01
CA PRO A 270 -38.92 45.09 68.13
C PRO A 270 -39.70 45.26 66.80
N GLN A 271 -40.81 44.51 66.77
CA GLN A 271 -42.17 44.78 66.27
C GLN A 271 -42.45 45.86 65.20
N GLY A 272 -43.25 45.41 64.22
CA GLY A 272 -44.55 46.04 63.93
C GLY A 272 -44.62 46.88 62.65
N GLY A 273 -45.43 46.44 61.68
CA GLY A 273 -45.80 47.30 60.55
C GLY A 273 -46.38 46.55 59.35
N SER A 274 -47.69 46.32 59.39
CA SER A 274 -48.55 46.01 58.24
C SER A 274 -48.25 46.89 57.02
N THR A 275 -48.41 46.35 55.80
CA THR A 275 -49.40 46.75 54.77
C THR A 275 -48.84 46.68 53.33
N GLY A 276 -49.62 46.09 52.41
CA GLY A 276 -49.71 46.50 50.98
C GLY A 276 -48.72 45.79 50.04
N ASN A 277 -49.17 44.81 49.24
CA ASN A 277 -49.82 44.97 47.93
C ASN A 277 -48.91 45.59 46.85
N GLY A 278 -48.66 44.86 45.77
CA GLY A 278 -47.92 45.37 44.61
C GLY A 278 -47.64 44.30 43.56
N ASN A 279 -48.63 44.07 42.72
CA ASN A 279 -48.68 43.18 41.57
C ASN A 279 -47.75 43.63 40.39
N HIS A 280 -47.61 42.72 39.41
CA HIS A 280 -47.06 42.87 38.03
C HIS A 280 -45.54 42.75 37.89
N ASN A 281 -44.96 42.00 36.95
CA ASN A 281 -45.47 41.18 35.83
C ASN A 281 -44.37 40.15 35.50
#